data_AF-A0A9E3SF40-F1
#
_entry.id   AF-A0A9E3SF40-F1
#
_cell.length_a   1.000
_cell.length_b   1.000
_cell.length_c   1.000
_cell.angle_alpha   90.00
_cell.angle_beta   90.00
_cell.angle_gamma   90.00
#
_symmetry.space_group_name_H-M   'P 1'
#
loop_
_entity.id
_entity.type
_entity.pdbx_description
1 polymer ?
#
loop_
_entity_poly.entity_id
_entity_poly.type
_entity_poly.pdbx_seq_one_letter_code
_entity_poly.pdbx_strand_id
1 'polypeptide(L)'
;MNKDFKIPPKSKKLLTSSETLASYFSEIIGQAFTITGKTRTDGSNVRKLIASVIEKQKLPEMAEPGQFEIVPPKAKGVPKITREFVDTYIVTSGTSYNLQVWNRIPAADTLLIKYESGESLKCTDVRFVFVRIDSDKNNIASIVILTPEY
;
A
#
# COMPACT_ATOMS: atom_id res chain seq x y z
N MET A 1 3.77 -3.88 -12.55
CA MET A 1 2.97 -2.83 -11.89
C MET A 1 2.95 -1.63 -12.81
N ASN A 2 1.78 -1.05 -12.98
CA ASN A 2 1.58 0.19 -13.73
C ASN A 2 2.60 1.27 -13.30
N LYS A 3 3.18 1.98 -14.27
CA LYS A 3 4.12 3.08 -13.98
C LYS A 3 3.41 4.23 -13.26
N ASP A 4 2.11 4.39 -13.51
CA ASP A 4 1.28 5.47 -12.99
C ASP A 4 1.06 5.37 -11.48
N PHE A 5 1.22 4.17 -10.91
CA PHE A 5 1.19 3.97 -9.46
C PHE A 5 2.30 4.72 -8.72
N LYS A 6 3.39 5.09 -9.38
CA LYS A 6 4.47 5.87 -8.76
C LYS A 6 4.14 7.35 -8.64
N ILE A 7 3.13 7.82 -9.36
CA ILE A 7 2.67 9.21 -9.35
C ILE A 7 1.57 9.32 -8.27
N PRO A 8 1.68 10.28 -7.33
CA PRO A 8 0.67 10.47 -6.30
C PRO A 8 -0.69 10.91 -6.89
N PRO A 9 -1.77 10.82 -6.08
CA PRO A 9 -3.04 11.41 -6.47
C PRO A 9 -2.91 12.94 -6.51
N LYS A 10 -3.79 13.60 -7.26
CA LYS A 10 -3.84 15.07 -7.38
C LYS A 10 -4.08 15.78 -6.05
N SER A 11 -4.77 15.13 -5.14
CA SER A 11 -5.07 15.62 -3.79
C SER A 11 -5.20 14.44 -2.84
N LYS A 12 -4.89 14.67 -1.56
CA LYS A 12 -5.14 13.72 -0.46
C LYS A 12 -6.60 13.28 -0.42
N LYS A 13 -7.54 14.16 -0.77
CA LYS A 13 -8.99 13.90 -0.70
C LYS A 13 -9.49 12.88 -1.72
N LEU A 14 -8.69 12.59 -2.75
CA LEU A 14 -9.03 11.63 -3.79
C LEU A 14 -8.62 10.20 -3.43
N LEU A 15 -7.96 10.00 -2.29
CA LEU A 15 -7.59 8.67 -1.83
C LEU A 15 -8.83 7.83 -1.57
N THR A 16 -8.80 6.58 -2.00
CA THR A 16 -9.91 5.65 -1.76
C THR A 16 -10.01 5.34 -0.26
N SER A 17 -11.24 5.30 0.25
CA SER A 17 -11.50 4.98 1.66
C SER A 17 -11.11 3.55 2.00
N SER A 18 -10.76 3.28 3.26
CA SER A 18 -10.37 1.95 3.72
C SER A 18 -11.48 0.90 3.50
N GLU A 19 -12.74 1.29 3.70
CA GLU A 19 -13.91 0.42 3.50
C GLU A 19 -14.06 0.04 2.03
N THR A 20 -13.84 1.00 1.13
CA THR A 20 -13.93 0.78 -0.31
C THR A 20 -12.78 -0.12 -0.78
N LEU A 21 -11.56 0.11 -0.29
CA LEU A 21 -10.42 -0.78 -0.55
C LEU A 21 -10.67 -2.20 -0.04
N ALA A 22 -11.30 -2.35 1.14
CA ALA A 22 -11.66 -3.66 1.67
C ALA A 22 -12.66 -4.38 0.75
N SER A 23 -13.64 -3.66 0.20
CA SER A 23 -14.56 -4.20 -0.80
C SER A 23 -13.84 -4.60 -2.10
N TYR A 24 -12.79 -3.89 -2.51
CA TYR A 24 -12.01 -4.30 -3.68
C TYR A 24 -11.24 -5.59 -3.42
N PHE A 25 -10.62 -5.71 -2.24
CA PHE A 25 -9.80 -6.87 -1.90
C PHE A 25 -10.59 -8.11 -1.48
N SER A 26 -11.90 -8.02 -1.28
CA SER A 26 -12.71 -9.22 -1.00
C SER A 26 -12.67 -10.24 -2.14
N GLU A 27 -12.45 -9.79 -3.39
CA GLU A 27 -12.39 -10.68 -4.56
C GLU A 27 -11.21 -11.66 -4.52
N ILE A 28 -10.15 -11.34 -3.78
CA ILE A 28 -8.93 -12.16 -3.70
C ILE A 28 -8.87 -13.05 -2.46
N ILE A 29 -9.83 -12.95 -1.55
CA ILE A 29 -9.93 -13.86 -0.39
C ILE A 29 -10.26 -15.27 -0.90
N GLY A 30 -9.53 -16.27 -0.42
CA GLY A 30 -9.64 -17.66 -0.84
C GLY A 30 -8.82 -18.01 -2.09
N GLN A 31 -8.26 -17.03 -2.80
CA GLN A 31 -7.38 -17.30 -3.95
C GLN A 31 -6.07 -17.95 -3.51
N ALA A 32 -5.55 -18.85 -4.35
CA ALA A 32 -4.27 -19.50 -4.11
C ALA A 32 -3.13 -18.47 -4.12
N PHE A 33 -2.28 -18.54 -3.10
CA PHE A 33 -1.09 -17.72 -2.98
C PHE A 33 0.01 -18.53 -2.28
N THR A 34 1.02 -18.93 -3.03
CA THR A 34 2.14 -19.73 -2.52
C THR A 34 3.28 -18.83 -2.07
N ILE A 35 3.70 -18.98 -0.82
CA ILE A 35 4.88 -18.30 -0.28
C ILE A 35 6.13 -19.07 -0.70
N THR A 36 7.09 -18.37 -1.29
CA THR A 36 8.34 -18.97 -1.78
C THR A 36 9.41 -19.09 -0.69
N GLY A 37 9.19 -18.48 0.48
CA GLY A 37 10.16 -18.36 1.57
C GLY A 37 11.20 -17.26 1.33
N LYS A 38 11.22 -16.66 0.13
CA LYS A 38 12.10 -15.54 -0.22
C LYS A 38 11.38 -14.23 0.07
N THR A 39 11.59 -13.72 1.28
CA THR A 39 11.08 -12.45 1.83
C THR A 39 10.88 -11.32 0.81
N ARG A 40 11.92 -10.99 0.02
CA ARG A 40 11.85 -9.91 -0.99
C ARG A 40 10.95 -10.26 -2.18
N THR A 41 10.95 -11.52 -2.60
CA THR A 41 10.13 -12.02 -3.70
C THR A 41 8.66 -12.06 -3.29
N ASP A 42 8.35 -12.62 -2.11
CA ASP A 42 6.98 -12.73 -1.62
C ASP A 42 6.36 -11.33 -1.42
N GLY A 43 7.10 -10.40 -0.82
CA GLY A 43 6.67 -9.00 -0.68
C GLY A 43 6.55 -8.24 -2.00
N SER A 44 7.21 -8.69 -3.08
CA SER A 44 7.01 -8.16 -4.43
C SER A 44 5.74 -8.75 -5.05
N ASN A 45 5.49 -10.04 -4.86
CA ASN A 45 4.34 -10.76 -5.39
C ASN A 45 3.03 -10.26 -4.77
N VAL A 46 2.94 -10.13 -3.44
CA VAL A 46 1.74 -9.57 -2.79
C VAL A 46 1.47 -8.15 -3.25
N ARG A 47 2.50 -7.31 -3.33
CA ARG A 47 2.33 -5.94 -3.84
C ARG A 47 1.80 -5.90 -5.26
N LYS A 48 2.30 -6.77 -6.15
CA LYS A 48 1.79 -6.88 -7.53
C LYS A 48 0.34 -7.34 -7.55
N LEU A 49 -0.03 -8.29 -6.70
CA LEU A 49 -1.40 -8.77 -6.58
C LEU A 49 -2.34 -7.65 -6.12
N ILE A 50 -2.04 -6.99 -5.00
CA ILE A 50 -2.82 -5.85 -4.49
C ILE A 50 -2.93 -4.74 -5.55
N ALA A 51 -1.83 -4.39 -6.20
CA ALA A 51 -1.85 -3.40 -7.27
C ALA A 51 -2.72 -3.82 -8.46
N SER A 52 -2.75 -5.11 -8.82
CA SER A 52 -3.59 -5.61 -9.91
C SER A 52 -5.09 -5.53 -9.59
N VAL A 53 -5.48 -5.68 -8.32
CA VAL A 53 -6.88 -5.51 -7.89
C VAL A 53 -7.27 -4.04 -7.98
N ILE A 54 -6.42 -3.14 -7.47
CA ILE A 54 -6.63 -1.68 -7.55
C ILE A 54 -6.70 -1.21 -9.01
N GLU A 55 -5.87 -1.77 -9.89
CA GLU A 55 -5.79 -1.39 -11.31
C GLU A 55 -7.07 -1.73 -12.10
N LYS A 56 -7.88 -2.68 -11.64
CA LYS A 56 -9.21 -2.96 -12.23
C LYS A 56 -10.25 -1.88 -11.91
N GLN A 57 -9.98 -1.05 -10.91
CA GLN A 57 -10.89 -0.03 -10.42
C GLN A 57 -10.53 1.35 -11.00
N LYS A 58 -11.43 2.33 -10.79
CA LYS A 58 -11.14 3.70 -11.18
C LYS A 58 -10.09 4.30 -10.23
N LEU A 59 -8.88 4.49 -10.75
CA LEU A 59 -7.79 5.11 -9.99
C LEU A 59 -8.07 6.60 -9.71
N PRO A 60 -7.56 7.13 -8.57
CA PRO A 60 -7.52 8.56 -8.32
C PRO A 60 -6.82 9.32 -9.46
N GLU A 61 -7.28 10.54 -9.74
CA GLU A 61 -6.64 11.43 -10.73
C GLU A 61 -5.18 11.71 -10.36
N MET A 62 -4.29 11.82 -11.36
CA MET A 62 -2.86 12.06 -11.09
C MET A 62 -2.62 13.48 -10.68
N ALA A 63 -1.63 13.68 -9.81
CA ALA A 63 -0.96 14.97 -9.76
C ALA A 63 -0.14 15.17 -11.04
N GLU A 64 -0.20 16.37 -11.61
CA GLU A 64 0.62 16.70 -12.78
C GLU A 64 2.10 16.85 -12.37
N PRO A 65 3.05 16.55 -13.25
CA PRO A 65 4.46 16.84 -13.00
C PRO A 65 4.67 18.32 -12.63
N GLY A 66 5.39 18.58 -11.55
CA GLY A 66 5.60 19.94 -11.02
C GLY A 66 4.64 20.31 -9.89
N GLN A 67 3.43 19.74 -9.84
CA GLN A 67 2.43 20.06 -8.81
C GLN A 67 2.66 19.35 -7.47
N PHE A 68 3.71 18.52 -7.38
CA PHE A 68 4.06 17.79 -6.16
C PHE A 68 5.56 17.62 -6.01
N GLU A 69 6.00 17.52 -4.76
CA GLU A 69 7.37 17.22 -4.36
C GLU A 69 7.39 16.00 -3.45
N ILE A 70 8.27 15.03 -3.75
CA ILE A 70 8.58 13.92 -2.85
C ILE A 70 9.64 14.40 -1.86
N VAL A 71 9.26 14.55 -0.60
CA VAL A 71 10.09 15.17 0.44
C VAL A 71 11.28 14.28 0.85
N PRO A 72 11.12 12.96 1.09
CA PRO A 72 12.23 12.14 1.54
C PRO A 72 13.24 11.88 0.41
N PRO A 73 14.56 11.95 0.69
CA PRO A 73 15.57 11.64 -0.30
C PRO A 73 15.41 10.21 -0.82
N LYS A 74 15.51 10.03 -2.13
CA LYS A 74 15.31 8.73 -2.82
C LYS A 74 13.91 8.13 -2.61
N ALA A 75 12.91 8.94 -2.25
CA ALA A 75 11.55 8.51 -1.93
C ALA A 75 11.49 7.45 -0.81
N LYS A 76 12.44 7.51 0.14
CA LYS A 76 12.46 6.59 1.29
C LYS A 76 11.17 6.73 2.10
N GLY A 77 10.54 5.60 2.40
CA GLY A 77 9.30 5.57 3.18
C GLY A 77 8.03 5.87 2.38
N VAL A 78 8.15 6.34 1.13
CA VAL A 78 6.98 6.51 0.25
C VAL A 78 6.50 5.13 -0.23
N PRO A 79 5.20 4.82 -0.11
CA PRO A 79 4.66 3.56 -0.59
C PRO A 79 4.91 3.34 -2.08
N LYS A 80 5.06 2.08 -2.50
CA LYS A 80 5.28 1.76 -3.94
C LYS A 80 4.00 1.90 -4.78
N ILE A 81 2.84 1.83 -4.14
CA ILE A 81 1.53 2.12 -4.76
C ILE A 81 1.17 3.55 -4.32
N THR A 82 1.94 4.53 -4.78
CA THR A 82 1.81 5.95 -4.39
C THR A 82 0.44 6.53 -4.76
N ARG A 83 -0.16 6.10 -5.87
CA ARG A 83 -1.46 6.64 -6.33
C ARG A 83 -2.60 6.46 -5.33
N GLU A 84 -2.64 5.31 -4.67
CA GLU A 84 -3.56 5.02 -3.55
C GLU A 84 -2.86 5.14 -2.19
N PHE A 85 -1.57 5.45 -2.22
CA PHE A 85 -0.70 5.60 -1.07
C PHE A 85 -0.77 4.39 -0.10
N VAL A 86 -0.74 3.19 -0.69
CA VAL A 86 -0.89 1.88 -0.03
C VAL A 86 0.45 1.18 0.12
N ASP A 87 0.72 0.66 1.32
CA ASP A 87 1.76 -0.33 1.57
C ASP A 87 1.19 -1.71 1.89
N THR A 88 1.94 -2.75 1.53
CA THR A 88 1.48 -4.14 1.58
C THR A 88 2.38 -5.00 2.45
N TYR A 89 1.78 -5.87 3.27
CA TYR A 89 2.49 -6.75 4.20
C TYR A 89 1.93 -8.17 4.13
N ILE A 90 2.76 -9.15 4.46
CA ILE A 90 2.36 -10.56 4.53
C ILE A 90 2.33 -10.97 5.99
N VAL A 91 1.23 -11.61 6.39
CA VAL A 91 1.06 -12.22 7.71
C VAL A 91 0.91 -13.73 7.52
N THR A 92 1.75 -14.51 8.18
CA THR A 92 1.63 -15.98 8.28
C THR A 92 1.35 -16.37 9.72
N SER A 93 1.08 -17.65 9.98
CA SER A 93 0.61 -18.21 11.27
C SER A 93 1.58 -18.12 12.47
N GLY A 94 2.59 -17.24 12.45
CA GLY A 94 2.90 -16.52 13.69
C GLY A 94 4.26 -16.73 14.39
N THR A 95 5.34 -17.14 13.71
CA THR A 95 6.70 -17.05 14.31
C THR A 95 7.70 -16.23 13.50
N SER A 96 7.36 -15.89 12.26
CA SER A 96 8.17 -15.00 11.42
C SER A 96 7.25 -14.11 10.61
N TYR A 97 7.50 -12.81 10.67
CA TYR A 97 6.83 -11.81 9.87
C TYR A 97 7.87 -11.13 8.99
N ASN A 98 7.53 -10.92 7.73
CA ASN A 98 8.26 -9.98 6.89
C ASN A 98 7.74 -8.58 7.20
N LEU A 99 7.98 -8.09 8.43
CA LEU A 99 7.85 -6.67 8.72
C LEU A 99 8.99 -5.99 7.98
N GLN A 100 8.70 -5.57 6.74
CA GLN A 100 9.56 -4.64 6.05
C GLN A 100 9.69 -3.43 6.97
N VAL A 101 10.91 -3.21 7.50
CA VAL A 101 11.24 -2.08 8.36
C VAL A 101 10.70 -0.83 7.69
N TRP A 102 9.78 -0.15 8.37
CA TRP A 102 9.25 1.11 7.88
C TRP A 102 10.41 2.10 7.84
N ASN A 103 10.72 2.62 6.65
CA ASN A 103 11.63 3.77 6.51
C ASN A 103 10.95 5.08 6.97
N ARG A 104 9.96 4.96 7.86
CA ARG A 104 9.11 6.02 8.41
C ARG A 104 8.51 5.54 9.74
N ILE A 105 8.06 6.47 10.58
CA ILE A 105 7.26 6.18 11.77
C ILE A 105 5.79 6.40 11.39
N PRO A 106 4.90 5.38 11.36
CA PRO A 106 3.56 5.56 10.81
C PRO A 106 2.68 6.58 11.52
N ALA A 107 2.75 6.66 12.84
CA ALA A 107 1.98 7.61 13.62
C ALA A 107 2.61 9.02 13.64
N ALA A 108 3.71 9.25 12.93
CA ALA A 108 4.34 10.56 12.87
C ALA A 108 3.74 11.43 11.76
N ASP A 109 3.61 12.72 12.03
CA ASP A 109 3.16 13.73 11.05
C ASP A 109 4.21 14.06 9.95
N THR A 110 5.24 13.23 9.81
CA THR A 110 6.31 13.42 8.84
C THR A 110 5.76 13.46 7.41
N LEU A 111 6.06 14.55 6.71
CA LEU A 111 5.67 14.76 5.31
C LEU A 111 6.39 13.76 4.40
N LEU A 112 5.62 13.15 3.50
CA LEU A 112 6.13 12.25 2.45
C LEU A 112 5.97 12.89 1.07
N ILE A 113 4.84 13.58 0.83
CA ILE A 113 4.56 14.30 -0.42
C ILE A 113 3.95 15.65 -0.06
N LYS A 114 4.44 16.71 -0.70
CA LYS A 114 3.90 18.07 -0.58
C LYS A 114 3.30 18.48 -1.93
N TYR A 115 2.13 19.08 -1.92
CA TYR A 115 1.49 19.62 -3.12
C TYR A 115 1.65 21.14 -3.19
N GLU A 116 1.65 21.70 -4.39
CA GLU A 116 1.65 23.16 -4.58
C GLU A 116 0.43 23.86 -3.96
N SER A 117 -0.71 23.14 -3.88
CA SER A 117 -1.94 23.61 -3.23
C SER A 117 -1.79 23.85 -1.72
N GLY A 118 -0.67 23.44 -1.11
CA GLY A 118 -0.44 23.47 0.33
C GLY A 118 -0.91 22.20 1.06
N GLU A 119 -1.64 21.30 0.38
CA GLU A 119 -1.96 19.98 0.92
C GLU A 119 -0.70 19.09 1.02
N SER A 120 -0.77 18.02 1.80
CA SER A 120 0.32 17.04 1.91
C SER A 120 -0.18 15.63 2.18
N LEU A 121 0.64 14.65 1.82
CA LEU A 121 0.54 13.28 2.30
C LEU A 121 1.65 13.02 3.32
N LYS A 122 1.24 12.49 4.47
CA LYS A 122 2.08 12.22 5.63
C LYS A 122 2.21 10.73 5.91
N CYS A 123 3.02 10.34 6.87
CA CYS A 123 3.10 8.93 7.27
C CYS A 123 1.77 8.39 7.81
N THR A 124 1.00 9.24 8.49
CA THR A 124 -0.36 8.96 9.00
C THR A 124 -1.38 8.70 7.91
N ASP A 125 -1.14 9.19 6.68
CA ASP A 125 -2.05 8.97 5.57
C ASP A 125 -1.89 7.59 4.94
N VAL A 126 -0.83 6.82 5.24
CA VAL A 126 -0.58 5.53 4.59
C VAL A 126 -1.59 4.48 5.04
N ARG A 127 -2.17 3.72 4.10
CA ARG A 127 -2.94 2.50 4.42
C ARG A 127 -2.04 1.29 4.38
N PHE A 128 -2.08 0.52 5.45
CA PHE A 128 -1.29 -0.70 5.60
C PHE A 128 -2.20 -1.91 5.32
N VAL A 129 -1.99 -2.52 4.16
CA VAL A 129 -2.74 -3.70 3.70
C VAL A 129 -1.98 -4.95 4.12
N PHE A 130 -2.47 -5.61 5.17
CA PHE A 130 -1.96 -6.88 5.66
C PHE A 130 -2.70 -8.02 4.98
N VAL A 131 -1.98 -8.83 4.23
CA VAL A 131 -2.50 -10.02 3.56
C VAL A 131 -2.11 -11.24 4.38
N ARG A 132 -3.09 -11.88 5.02
CA ARG A 132 -2.87 -13.10 5.77
C ARG A 132 -2.94 -14.30 4.84
N ILE A 133 -1.89 -15.11 4.85
CA ILE A 133 -1.79 -16.33 4.06
C ILE A 133 -1.97 -17.54 4.98
N ASP A 134 -2.91 -18.42 4.65
CA ASP A 134 -3.01 -19.76 5.23
C ASP A 134 -1.89 -20.61 4.62
N SER A 135 -0.88 -20.95 5.43
CA SER A 135 0.29 -21.67 4.95
C SER A 135 0.02 -23.17 4.72
N ASP A 136 -1.02 -23.71 5.32
CA ASP A 136 -1.42 -25.12 5.13
C ASP A 136 -2.19 -25.26 3.80
N LYS A 137 -3.08 -24.31 3.52
CA LYS A 137 -3.91 -24.31 2.30
C LYS A 137 -3.29 -23.55 1.13
N ASN A 138 -2.20 -22.80 1.37
CA ASN A 138 -1.57 -21.91 0.39
C ASN A 138 -2.56 -20.95 -0.27
N ASN A 139 -3.39 -20.29 0.54
CA ASN A 139 -4.37 -19.32 0.04
C ASN A 139 -4.42 -18.05 0.89
N ILE A 140 -5.06 -17.01 0.35
CA ILE A 140 -5.30 -15.76 1.07
C ILE A 140 -6.48 -15.98 2.03
N ALA A 141 -6.17 -16.05 3.32
CA ALA A 141 -7.15 -16.31 4.37
C ALA A 141 -8.00 -15.07 4.69
N SER A 142 -7.36 -13.90 4.74
CA SER A 142 -8.01 -12.63 5.06
C SER A 142 -7.11 -11.46 4.69
N ILE A 143 -7.71 -10.27 4.57
CA ILE A 143 -7.00 -9.02 4.33
C ILE A 143 -7.48 -8.00 5.36
N VAL A 144 -6.54 -7.31 5.98
CA VAL A 144 -6.80 -6.26 6.98
C VAL A 144 -6.18 -4.97 6.49
N ILE A 145 -6.95 -3.88 6.52
CA ILE A 145 -6.47 -2.54 6.18
C ILE A 145 -6.40 -1.75 7.47
N LEU A 146 -5.21 -1.27 7.80
CA LEU A 146 -4.97 -0.48 9.00
C LEU A 146 -4.52 0.93 8.64
N THR A 147 -4.88 1.89 9.48
CA THR A 147 -4.34 3.25 9.48
C THR A 147 -3.54 3.47 10.78
N PRO A 148 -2.65 4.47 10.83
CA PRO A 148 -1.91 4.82 12.05
C PRO A 148 -2.72 5.56 13.12
N GLU A 149 -3.96 5.93 12.81
CA GLU A 149 -4.87 6.56 13.77
C GLU A 149 -5.31 5.53 14.81
N TYR A 150 -5.18 5.90 16.09
CA TYR A 150 -5.42 5.05 17.25
C TYR A 150 -6.78 5.35 17.88
#